data_AF-A0A4U2DFY4-F1
#
_entry.id   AF-A0A4U2DFY4-F1
#
_cell.length_a   1.000
_cell.length_b   1.000
_cell.length_c   1.000
_cell.angle_alpha   90.00
_cell.angle_beta   90.00
_cell.angle_gamma   90.00
#
_symmetry.space_group_name_H-M   'P 1'
#
loop_
_entity.id
_entity.type
_entity.pdbx_description
1 polymer ?
#
loop_
_entity_poly.entity_id
_entity_poly.type
_entity_poly.pdbx_seq_one_letter_code
_entity_poly.pdbx_strand_id
1 'polypeptide(L)'
;LHNITDMDNANRYLQEEFIPNYWVENVMVKPTGLRSAFKPIPDDLDLNTICVQKEYRKIRRDHTFSFDNKMYVIDSPVRYSI
;
A
#
# COMPACT_ATOMS: atom_id res chain seq x y z
N LEU A 1 -8.98 -22.73 6.72
CA LEU A 1 -8.33 -21.45 7.09
C LEU A 1 -9.30 -20.69 8.00
N HIS A 2 -8.80 -19.94 8.97
CA HIS A 2 -9.45 -19.56 10.26
C HIS A 2 -10.79 -18.76 10.21
N ASN A 3 -11.52 -18.74 9.09
CA ASN A 3 -12.79 -18.03 8.90
C ASN A 3 -12.73 -16.55 9.29
N ILE A 4 -11.56 -15.94 9.11
CA ILE A 4 -11.33 -14.52 9.36
C ILE A 4 -11.87 -13.76 8.15
N THR A 5 -12.82 -12.85 8.39
CA THR A 5 -13.52 -12.10 7.33
C THR A 5 -13.32 -10.60 7.39
N ASP A 6 -12.74 -10.10 8.47
CA ASP A 6 -12.55 -8.67 8.73
C ASP A 6 -11.13 -8.38 9.25
N MET A 7 -10.76 -7.11 9.12
CA MET A 7 -9.41 -6.64 9.42
C MET A 7 -9.06 -6.77 10.90
N ASP A 8 -10.03 -6.52 11.79
CA ASP A 8 -9.79 -6.56 13.24
C ASP A 8 -9.49 -7.99 13.70
N ASN A 9 -10.27 -8.96 13.23
CA ASN A 9 -10.01 -10.37 13.48
C ASN A 9 -8.71 -10.86 12.83
N ALA A 10 -8.35 -10.34 11.66
CA ALA A 10 -7.08 -10.65 11.00
C ALA A 10 -5.88 -10.15 11.82
N ASN A 11 -5.96 -8.90 12.30
CA ASN A 11 -4.92 -8.31 13.14
C ASN A 11 -4.80 -9.05 14.46
N ARG A 12 -5.92 -9.41 15.08
CA ARG A 12 -5.92 -10.21 16.32
C ARG A 12 -5.25 -11.56 16.10
N TYR A 13 -5.66 -12.31 15.08
CA TYR A 13 -5.02 -13.59 14.74
C TYR A 13 -3.53 -13.44 14.45
N LEU A 14 -3.14 -12.39 13.73
CA LEU A 14 -1.74 -12.11 13.42
C LEU A 14 -0.91 -11.96 14.71
N GLN A 15 -1.40 -11.17 15.67
CA GLN A 15 -0.68 -10.83 16.90
C GLN A 15 -0.74 -11.94 17.95
N GLU A 16 -1.88 -12.59 18.12
CA GLU A 16 -2.13 -13.52 19.22
C GLU A 16 -1.81 -14.98 18.86
N GLU A 17 -1.94 -15.35 17.58
CA GLU A 17 -1.78 -16.74 17.14
C GLU A 17 -0.58 -16.92 16.20
N PHE A 18 -0.57 -16.20 15.08
CA PHE A 18 0.42 -16.45 14.02
C PHE A 18 1.84 -16.06 14.43
N ILE A 19 2.03 -14.84 14.97
CA ILE A 19 3.36 -14.38 15.37
C ILE A 19 3.93 -15.27 16.49
N PRO A 20 3.23 -15.49 17.62
CA PRO A 20 3.78 -16.25 18.74
C PRO A 20 4.00 -17.73 18.41
N ASN A 21 3.04 -18.36 17.72
CA ASN A 21 3.03 -19.82 17.58
C ASN A 21 3.71 -20.33 16.31
N TYR A 22 3.78 -19.53 15.24
CA TYR A 22 4.40 -19.95 13.98
C TYR A 22 5.63 -19.13 13.64
N TRP A 23 5.51 -17.79 13.60
CA TRP A 23 6.57 -16.93 13.07
C TRP A 23 7.83 -16.95 13.93
N VAL A 24 7.68 -16.84 15.25
CA VAL A 24 8.82 -16.83 16.18
C VAL A 24 9.63 -18.13 16.08
N GLU A 25 8.97 -19.27 15.93
CA GLU A 25 9.64 -20.58 15.87
C GLU A 25 10.22 -20.89 14.48
N ASN A 26 9.49 -20.54 13.41
CA ASN A 26 9.80 -21.06 12.06
C ASN A 26 10.44 -20.03 11.12
N VAL A 27 10.29 -18.73 11.40
CA VAL A 27 10.68 -17.66 10.45
C VAL A 27 11.69 -16.69 11.06
N MET A 28 11.58 -16.41 12.37
CA MET A 28 12.42 -15.40 13.01
C MET A 28 13.89 -15.82 13.05
N VAL A 29 14.76 -14.92 12.60
CA VAL A 29 16.22 -15.09 12.67
C VAL A 29 16.83 -14.16 13.71
N LYS A 30 17.98 -14.55 14.26
CA LYS A 30 18.70 -13.71 15.21
C LYS A 30 19.14 -12.40 14.54
N PRO A 31 18.87 -11.24 15.13
CA PRO A 31 19.26 -9.96 14.54
C PRO A 31 20.78 -9.80 14.57
N THR A 32 21.34 -9.14 13.56
CA THR A 32 22.78 -8.85 13.48
C THR A 32 23.24 -7.85 14.56
N GLY A 33 22.33 -7.01 15.06
CA GLY A 33 22.60 -6.04 16.12
C GLY A 33 21.41 -5.91 17.07
N LEU A 34 21.70 -5.60 18.34
CA LEU A 34 20.69 -5.42 19.38
C LEU A 34 19.97 -4.07 19.30
N ARG A 35 20.47 -3.13 18.49
CA ARG A 35 19.85 -1.82 18.30
C ARG A 35 18.72 -1.93 17.30
N SER A 36 17.63 -1.22 17.58
CA SER A 36 16.54 -1.08 16.63
C SER A 36 17.05 -0.50 15.31
N ALA A 37 16.71 -1.15 14.21
CA ALA A 37 16.93 -0.63 12.86
C ALA A 37 15.81 0.32 12.40
N PHE A 38 14.80 0.55 13.25
CA PHE A 38 13.70 1.47 12.96
C PHE A 38 14.23 2.89 12.71
N LYS A 39 13.75 3.51 11.64
CA LYS A 39 14.04 4.90 11.30
C LYS A 39 12.72 5.67 11.29
N PRO A 40 12.64 6.83 11.96
CA PRO A 40 11.46 7.68 11.86
C PRO A 40 11.28 8.15 10.42
N ILE A 41 10.03 8.43 10.07
CA ILE A 41 9.69 8.98 8.76
C ILE A 41 10.19 10.43 8.72
N PRO A 42 10.93 10.85 7.67
CA PRO A 42 11.31 12.25 7.49
C PRO A 42 10.09 13.18 7.40
N ASP A 43 10.20 14.40 7.94
CA ASP A 43 9.08 15.36 7.98
C ASP A 43 8.59 15.78 6.59
N ASP A 44 9.47 15.71 5.59
CA ASP A 44 9.18 16.04 4.19
C ASP A 44 8.57 14.86 3.40
N LEU A 45 8.41 13.69 4.03
CA LEU A 45 7.95 12.48 3.38
C LEU A 45 6.46 12.21 3.63
N ASP A 46 5.62 12.43 2.63
CA ASP A 46 4.21 12.04 2.68
C ASP A 46 4.03 10.56 2.27
N LEU A 47 3.80 9.69 3.26
CA LEU A 47 3.52 8.28 3.03
C LEU A 47 2.30 8.04 2.12
N ASN A 48 1.33 8.96 2.08
CA ASN A 48 0.17 8.86 1.19
C ASN A 48 0.53 9.03 -0.29
N THR A 49 1.77 9.42 -0.61
CA THR A 49 2.26 9.47 -2.00
C THR A 49 3.09 8.25 -2.38
N ILE A 50 3.56 7.50 -1.37
CA ILE A 50 4.49 6.37 -1.52
C ILE A 50 3.74 5.05 -1.39
N CYS A 51 2.98 4.88 -0.32
CA CYS A 51 2.22 3.67 0.00
C CYS A 51 0.86 3.69 -0.70
N VAL A 52 0.86 3.87 -2.02
CA VAL A 52 -0.36 3.92 -2.83
C VAL A 52 -0.34 2.89 -3.94
N GLN A 53 -1.52 2.36 -4.23
CA GLN A 53 -1.77 1.64 -5.46
C GLN A 53 -1.97 2.65 -6.60
N LYS A 54 -1.11 2.59 -7.62
CA LYS A 54 -1.22 3.45 -8.81
C LYS A 54 -1.83 2.66 -9.95
N GLU A 55 -2.88 3.21 -10.54
CA GLU A 55 -3.51 2.68 -11.75
C GLU A 55 -3.29 3.63 -12.91
N TYR A 56 -2.73 3.11 -14.00
CA TYR A 56 -2.54 3.87 -15.23
C TYR A 56 -3.73 3.66 -16.16
N ARG A 57 -4.18 4.73 -16.81
CA ARG A 57 -5.26 4.67 -17.80
C ARG A 57 -4.84 5.31 -19.10
N LYS A 58 -5.37 4.78 -20.20
CA LYS A 58 -5.16 5.33 -21.53
C LYS A 58 -6.01 6.57 -21.72
N ILE A 59 -5.37 7.69 -22.05
CA ILE A 59 -6.05 8.89 -22.49
C ILE A 59 -6.47 8.72 -23.96
N ARG A 60 -7.73 9.05 -24.25
CA ARG A 60 -8.29 9.03 -25.60
C ARG A 60 -7.87 10.30 -26.36
N ARG A 61 -8.03 10.27 -27.68
CA ARG A 61 -7.67 11.40 -28.57
C ARG A 61 -8.46 12.69 -28.25
N ASP A 62 -9.64 12.54 -27.67
CA ASP A 62 -10.52 13.63 -27.24
C ASP A 62 -10.22 14.14 -25.82
N HIS A 63 -9.05 13.82 -25.27
CA HIS A 63 -8.62 14.18 -23.91
C HIS A 63 -9.53 13.66 -22.79
N THR A 64 -10.19 12.52 -23.03
CA THR A 64 -11.00 11.85 -22.02
C THR A 64 -10.40 10.54 -21.53
N PHE A 65 -10.79 10.12 -20.33
CA PHE A 65 -10.54 8.78 -19.82
C PHE A 65 -11.76 8.24 -19.05
N SER A 66 -11.89 6.92 -18.99
CA SER A 66 -12.93 6.24 -18.23
C SER A 66 -12.42 5.82 -16.85
N PHE A 67 -13.19 6.05 -15.80
CA PHE A 67 -12.95 5.52 -14.46
C PHE A 67 -14.26 5.28 -13.73
N ASP A 68 -14.40 4.13 -13.07
CA ASP A 68 -15.59 3.78 -12.27
C ASP A 68 -16.91 4.01 -13.03
N ASN A 69 -16.94 3.47 -14.26
CA ASN A 69 -18.07 3.59 -15.19
C ASN A 69 -18.50 5.03 -15.52
N LYS A 70 -17.62 6.02 -15.30
CA LYS A 70 -17.79 7.43 -15.63
C LYS A 70 -16.69 7.90 -16.58
N MET A 71 -17.01 8.90 -17.39
CA MET A 71 -16.05 9.54 -18.29
C MET A 71 -15.63 10.89 -17.73
N TYR A 72 -14.33 11.17 -17.75
CA TYR A 72 -13.74 12.41 -17.27
C TYR A 72 -12.97 13.10 -18.40
N VAL A 73 -13.04 14.43 -18.45
CA VAL A 73 -12.27 15.28 -19.38
C VAL A 73 -11.07 15.84 -18.62
N ILE A 74 -9.91 15.80 -19.25
CA ILE A 74 -8.72 16.47 -18.71
C ILE A 74 -8.74 17.92 -19.21
N ASP A 75 -9.19 18.82 -18.34
CA ASP A 75 -9.12 20.27 -18.58
C ASP A 75 -7.77 20.80 -18.07
N SER A 76 -6.77 20.77 -18.95
CA SER A 76 -5.45 21.35 -18.68
C SER A 76 -5.09 22.28 -19.83
N PRO A 77 -4.53 23.47 -19.57
CA PRO A 77 -3.96 24.31 -20.62
C PRO A 77 -2.74 23.58 -21.19
N VAL A 78 -2.97 22.74 -22.19
CA VAL A 78 -2.00 21.80 -22.77
C VAL A 78 -0.77 22.59 -23.25
N ARG A 79 0.33 22.55 -22.49
CA ARG A 79 1.65 23.03 -22.98
C ARG A 79 2.51 21.92 -23.56
N TYR A 80 2.20 20.65 -23.27
CA TYR A 80 2.89 19.51 -23.86
C TYR A 80 1.89 18.37 -24.06
N SER A 81 1.60 18.06 -25.33
CA SER A 81 0.99 16.80 -25.73
C SER A 81 2.00 15.67 -25.50
N ILE A 82 1.56 14.58 -24.86
CA ILE A 82 2.29 13.30 -24.79
C ILE A 82 2.09 12.55 -26.11
#